data_AF-V9LIB5-F1
#
_entry.id   AF-V9LIB5-F1
#
_cell.length_a   1.000
_cell.length_b   1.000
_cell.length_c   1.000
_cell.angle_alpha   90.00
_cell.angle_beta   90.00
_cell.angle_gamma   90.00
#
_symmetry.space_group_name_H-M   'P 1'
#
loop_
_entity.id
_entity.type
_entity.pdbx_description
1 polymer ?
#
loop_
_entity_poly.entity_id
_entity_poly.type
_entity_poly.pdbx_seq_one_letter_code
_entity_poly.pdbx_strand_id
1 'polypeptide(L)'
;SRRARELAGAAGWAGTLAGTRKTTPGFRLVEKYALEVGGASGHRYGLSGSSGVLMLKDNHLSIVGDVRQAVGEAKLVTGVFSQIEVEAQSPVEAREAAEAGADIVMLDNFEPQVAISTAETLKGEFGGLLIEASGGIDHDTLPQYLNPHIDIISMGCLTQVTKPLDFSLSAR
;
A
#
# COMPACT_ATOMS: atom_id res chain seq x y z
N SER A 1 -6.09 5.84 -12.00
CA SER A 1 -6.97 5.34 -10.92
C SER A 1 -8.30 4.83 -11.46
N ARG A 2 -9.04 5.59 -12.29
CA ARG A 2 -10.35 5.13 -12.83
C ARG A 2 -10.30 3.76 -13.53
N ARG A 3 -9.37 3.56 -14.47
CA ARG A 3 -9.18 2.25 -15.15
C ARG A 3 -8.90 1.12 -14.16
N ALA A 4 -8.01 1.35 -13.19
CA ALA A 4 -7.73 0.37 -12.14
C ALA A 4 -8.98 0.03 -11.32
N ARG A 5 -9.80 1.04 -10.97
CA ARG A 5 -11.07 0.85 -10.26
C ARG A 5 -12.08 0.04 -11.07
N GLU A 6 -12.17 0.29 -12.37
CA GLU A 6 -13.04 -0.49 -13.27
C GLU A 6 -12.61 -1.96 -13.33
N LEU A 7 -11.30 -2.24 -13.43
CA LEU A 7 -10.77 -3.60 -13.38
C LEU A 7 -11.06 -4.29 -12.04
N ALA A 8 -10.81 -3.60 -10.93
CA ALA A 8 -11.12 -4.09 -9.58
C ALA A 8 -12.62 -4.41 -9.41
N GLY A 9 -13.49 -3.49 -9.86
CA GLY A 9 -14.94 -3.67 -9.81
C GLY A 9 -15.44 -4.82 -10.70
N ALA A 10 -14.87 -4.99 -11.89
CA ALA A 10 -15.22 -6.10 -12.79
C ALA A 10 -14.87 -7.47 -12.20
N ALA A 11 -13.81 -7.55 -11.38
CA ALA A 11 -13.43 -8.76 -10.67
C ALA A 11 -14.21 -8.98 -9.35
N GLY A 12 -15.08 -8.03 -8.96
CA GLY A 12 -15.79 -8.08 -7.68
C GLY A 12 -14.88 -7.93 -6.46
N TRP A 13 -13.68 -7.36 -6.62
CA TRP A 13 -12.75 -7.15 -5.51
C TRP A 13 -13.21 -5.97 -4.64
N ALA A 14 -13.30 -6.21 -3.33
CA ALA A 14 -13.84 -5.26 -2.37
C ALA A 14 -12.75 -4.45 -1.61
N GLY A 15 -11.48 -4.66 -1.94
CA GLY A 15 -10.37 -3.96 -1.30
C GLY A 15 -10.18 -2.52 -1.79
N THR A 16 -9.08 -1.92 -1.32
CA THR A 16 -8.74 -0.52 -1.57
C THR A 16 -7.58 -0.42 -2.55
N LEU A 17 -7.83 0.21 -3.71
CA LEU A 17 -6.74 0.69 -4.57
C LEU A 17 -6.10 1.91 -3.90
N ALA A 18 -4.77 1.94 -3.83
CA ALA A 18 -4.03 3.01 -3.19
C ALA A 18 -2.95 3.60 -4.12
N GLY A 19 -2.71 4.90 -3.98
CA GLY A 19 -1.51 5.54 -4.52
C GLY A 19 -0.30 5.33 -3.61
N THR A 20 0.78 6.07 -3.89
CA THR A 20 2.02 6.03 -3.09
C THR A 20 2.51 7.45 -2.78
N ARG A 21 3.69 7.56 -2.17
CA ARG A 21 4.41 8.85 -2.03
C ARG A 21 5.30 9.19 -3.22
N LYS A 22 5.30 8.36 -4.28
CA LYS A 22 6.03 8.58 -5.54
C LYS A 22 5.30 9.63 -6.39
N THR A 23 5.25 10.84 -5.87
CA THR A 23 4.54 12.01 -6.41
C THR A 23 5.51 13.06 -6.91
N THR A 24 5.10 13.90 -7.85
CA THR A 24 5.93 15.02 -8.32
C THR A 24 6.27 15.96 -7.16
N PRO A 25 7.55 16.31 -6.94
CA PRO A 25 7.95 17.22 -5.86
C PRO A 25 7.19 18.55 -5.94
N GLY A 26 6.58 18.96 -4.82
CA GLY A 26 5.75 20.18 -4.75
C GLY A 26 4.31 20.03 -5.24
N PHE A 27 3.94 18.94 -5.93
CA PHE A 27 2.61 18.76 -6.54
C PHE A 27 1.76 17.66 -5.89
N ARG A 28 2.24 17.10 -4.76
CA ARG A 28 1.58 15.98 -4.06
C ARG A 28 0.11 16.22 -3.74
N LEU A 29 -0.26 17.42 -3.32
CA LEU A 29 -1.65 17.74 -2.95
C LEU A 29 -2.61 17.46 -4.12
N VAL A 30 -2.24 17.92 -5.32
CA VAL A 30 -3.05 17.78 -6.52
C VAL A 30 -3.09 16.32 -6.98
N GLU A 31 -1.96 15.62 -6.96
CA GLU A 31 -1.90 14.22 -7.36
C GLU A 31 -2.67 13.29 -6.40
N LYS A 32 -2.60 13.53 -5.09
CA LYS A 32 -3.38 12.77 -4.09
C LYS A 32 -4.87 13.03 -4.25
N TYR A 33 -5.27 14.29 -4.46
CA TYR A 33 -6.66 14.62 -4.76
C TYR A 33 -7.15 13.95 -6.05
N ALA A 34 -6.33 13.91 -7.10
CA ALA A 34 -6.66 13.23 -8.35
C ALA A 34 -6.84 11.70 -8.17
N LEU A 35 -6.08 11.08 -7.26
CA LEU A 35 -6.29 9.67 -6.89
C LEU A 35 -7.68 9.47 -6.27
N GLU A 36 -8.06 10.30 -5.30
CA GLU A 36 -9.36 10.23 -4.62
C GLU A 36 -10.53 10.43 -5.59
N VAL A 37 -10.45 11.47 -6.44
CA VAL A 37 -11.45 11.71 -7.50
C VAL A 37 -11.56 10.52 -8.46
N GLY A 38 -10.45 9.84 -8.74
CA GLY A 38 -10.43 8.63 -9.55
C GLY A 38 -10.82 7.36 -8.81
N GLY A 39 -11.16 7.45 -7.53
CA GLY A 39 -11.62 6.34 -6.68
C GLY A 39 -10.51 5.43 -6.16
N ALA A 40 -9.29 5.95 -6.00
CA ALA A 40 -8.22 5.30 -5.27
C ALA A 40 -7.90 6.10 -4.00
N SER A 41 -7.53 5.41 -2.92
CA SER A 41 -7.04 6.04 -1.71
C SER A 41 -5.74 6.78 -1.98
N GLY A 42 -5.58 7.94 -1.34
CA GLY A 42 -4.30 8.63 -1.30
C GLY A 42 -3.19 7.79 -0.65
N HIS A 43 -3.50 6.79 0.19
CA HIS A 43 -2.54 6.20 1.16
C HIS A 43 -1.98 7.28 2.09
N ARG A 44 -0.88 7.01 2.81
CA ARG A 44 -0.24 8.01 3.66
C ARG A 44 0.24 9.22 2.84
N TYR A 45 -0.01 10.41 3.38
CA TYR A 45 0.33 11.67 2.71
C TYR A 45 1.82 12.03 2.87
N GLY A 46 2.37 11.87 4.07
CA GLY A 46 3.72 12.26 4.44
C GLY A 46 4.41 11.23 5.33
N LEU A 47 5.37 11.71 6.12
CA LEU A 47 6.14 10.93 7.10
C LEU A 47 5.71 11.21 8.55
N SER A 48 4.96 12.28 8.78
CA SER A 48 4.50 12.64 10.11
C SER A 48 3.47 11.63 10.62
N GLY A 49 3.37 11.46 11.94
CA GLY A 49 2.31 10.65 12.55
C GLY A 49 0.89 11.11 12.17
N SER A 50 0.72 12.38 11.80
CA SER A 50 -0.55 12.91 11.24
C SER A 50 -0.89 12.39 9.84
N SER A 51 0.01 11.63 9.20
CA SER A 51 -0.20 11.03 7.88
C SER A 51 -0.91 9.66 7.94
N GLY A 52 -1.35 9.24 9.13
CA GLY A 52 -2.20 8.05 9.36
C GLY A 52 -1.43 6.79 9.72
N VAL A 53 -0.38 6.47 8.94
CA VAL A 53 0.39 5.22 9.07
C VAL A 53 1.88 5.51 9.22
N LEU A 54 2.52 4.89 10.22
CA LEU A 54 3.97 4.78 10.29
C LEU A 54 4.40 3.53 9.51
N MET A 55 5.20 3.71 8.47
CA MET A 55 5.71 2.58 7.67
C MET A 55 7.17 2.29 8.01
N LEU A 56 7.43 1.05 8.41
CA LEU A 56 8.77 0.47 8.53
C LEU A 56 9.12 -0.23 7.22
N LYS A 57 10.09 0.34 6.50
CA LYS A 57 10.67 -0.27 5.28
C LYS A 57 11.86 -1.17 5.61
N ASP A 58 12.26 -1.97 4.63
CA ASP A 58 13.54 -2.71 4.57
C ASP A 58 14.74 -1.98 5.23
N ASN A 59 14.93 -0.70 4.93
CA ASN A 59 16.05 0.09 5.45
C ASN A 59 15.96 0.37 6.95
N HIS A 60 14.76 0.41 7.52
CA HIS A 60 14.59 0.57 8.97
C HIS A 60 14.88 -0.75 9.67
N LEU A 61 14.36 -1.85 9.10
CA LEU A 61 14.57 -3.20 9.62
C LEU A 61 16.05 -3.59 9.56
N SER A 62 16.78 -3.21 8.51
CA SER A 62 18.22 -3.49 8.41
C SER A 62 19.08 -2.72 9.40
N ILE A 63 18.63 -1.53 9.84
CA ILE A 63 19.32 -0.74 10.86
C ILE A 63 19.08 -1.30 12.26
N VAL A 64 17.85 -1.72 12.57
CA VAL A 64 17.48 -2.26 13.88
C VAL A 64 17.92 -3.72 14.03
N GLY A 65 17.87 -4.50 12.95
CA GLY A 65 18.27 -5.92 12.90
C GLY A 65 17.21 -6.90 13.40
N ASP A 66 16.12 -6.42 14.00
CA ASP A 66 14.99 -7.24 14.48
C ASP A 66 13.65 -6.53 14.21
N VAL A 67 12.73 -7.22 13.53
CA VAL A 67 11.38 -6.71 13.22
C VAL A 67 10.57 -6.49 14.49
N ARG A 68 10.71 -7.37 15.49
CA ARG A 68 9.96 -7.24 16.74
C ARG A 68 10.38 -6.01 17.52
N GLN A 69 11.68 -5.77 17.64
CA GLN A 69 12.21 -4.55 18.21
C GLN A 69 11.73 -3.31 17.43
N ALA A 70 11.84 -3.32 16.10
CA ALA A 70 11.46 -2.16 15.27
C ALA A 70 9.98 -1.80 15.42
N VAL A 71 9.08 -2.79 15.42
CA VAL A 71 7.64 -2.58 15.67
C VAL A 71 7.38 -2.12 17.10
N GLY A 72 8.11 -2.67 18.09
CA GLY A 72 8.00 -2.23 19.49
C GLY A 72 8.38 -0.76 19.67
N GLU A 73 9.50 -0.34 19.09
CA GLU A 73 9.94 1.06 19.11
C GLU A 73 8.97 1.97 18.35
N ALA A 74 8.46 1.52 17.21
CA ALA A 74 7.43 2.24 16.45
C ALA A 74 6.18 2.53 17.30
N LYS A 75 5.68 1.53 18.03
CA LYS A 75 4.51 1.67 18.92
C LYS A 75 4.73 2.73 20.02
N LEU A 76 5.95 2.83 20.55
CA LEU A 76 6.29 3.82 21.56
C LEU A 76 6.27 5.26 20.99
N VAL A 77 6.64 5.43 19.72
CA VAL A 77 6.69 6.73 19.06
C VAL A 77 5.31 7.18 18.56
N THR A 78 4.52 6.26 18.01
CA THR A 78 3.21 6.59 17.41
C THR A 78 2.09 6.70 18.42
N GLY A 79 2.20 6.01 19.56
CA GLY A 79 1.10 5.83 20.49
C GLY A 79 -0.05 5.02 19.87
N VAL A 80 -1.24 5.15 20.45
CA VAL A 80 -2.40 4.27 20.16
C VAL A 80 -3.25 4.66 18.95
N PHE A 81 -2.95 5.79 18.29
CA PHE A 81 -3.84 6.37 17.27
C PHE A 81 -3.32 6.24 15.83
N SER A 82 -2.14 5.67 15.62
CA SER A 82 -1.60 5.45 14.27
C SER A 82 -1.33 3.98 14.06
N GLN A 83 -1.63 3.52 12.85
CA GLN A 83 -1.33 2.15 12.44
C GLN A 83 0.15 2.04 12.07
N ILE A 84 0.69 0.84 12.26
CA ILE A 84 2.05 0.47 11.88
C ILE A 84 1.97 -0.48 10.69
N GLU A 85 2.61 -0.07 9.61
CA GLU A 85 2.76 -0.85 8.40
C GLU A 85 4.19 -1.32 8.27
N VAL A 86 4.38 -2.60 7.95
CA VAL A 86 5.72 -3.19 7.80
C VAL A 86 5.85 -3.77 6.40
N GLU A 87 6.89 -3.34 5.69
CA GLU A 87 7.30 -3.92 4.40
C GLU A 87 8.01 -5.25 4.63
N ALA A 88 7.58 -6.28 3.91
CA ALA A 88 8.18 -7.61 3.90
C ALA A 88 8.53 -8.01 2.47
N GLN A 89 9.69 -8.64 2.30
CA GLN A 89 10.20 -9.13 1.01
C GLN A 89 10.14 -10.66 0.91
N SER A 90 9.75 -11.35 1.98
CA SER A 90 9.56 -12.80 2.01
C SER A 90 8.39 -13.22 2.90
N PRO A 91 7.77 -14.40 2.67
CA PRO A 91 6.70 -14.91 3.54
C PRO A 91 7.12 -15.04 5.01
N VAL A 92 8.41 -15.30 5.24
CA VAL A 92 8.99 -15.39 6.59
C VAL A 92 8.97 -14.02 7.27
N GLU A 93 9.49 -12.99 6.62
CA GLU A 93 9.44 -11.61 7.15
C GLU A 93 8.00 -11.12 7.35
N ALA A 94 7.09 -11.47 6.44
CA ALA A 94 5.68 -11.11 6.54
C ALA A 94 5.03 -11.70 7.80
N ARG A 95 5.38 -12.96 8.13
CA ARG A 95 4.97 -13.60 9.38
C ARG A 95 5.60 -12.95 10.59
N GLU A 96 6.89 -12.66 10.57
CA GLU A 96 7.58 -11.99 11.68
C GLU A 96 6.98 -10.61 11.99
N ALA A 97 6.62 -9.86 10.95
CA ALA A 97 5.93 -8.57 11.08
C ALA A 97 4.54 -8.72 11.70
N ALA A 98 3.77 -9.73 11.29
CA ALA A 98 2.47 -10.03 11.88
C ALA A 98 2.60 -10.45 13.36
N GLU A 99 3.58 -11.31 13.70
CA GLU A 99 3.86 -11.73 15.08
C GLU A 99 4.34 -10.57 15.97
N ALA A 100 5.07 -9.61 15.40
CA ALA A 100 5.44 -8.37 16.09
C ALA A 100 4.25 -7.42 16.33
N GLY A 101 3.10 -7.73 15.72
CA GLY A 101 1.85 -7.00 15.85
C GLY A 101 1.81 -5.74 15.00
N ALA A 102 2.30 -5.82 13.75
CA ALA A 102 1.99 -4.84 12.73
C ALA A 102 0.47 -4.82 12.45
N ASP A 103 -0.09 -3.65 12.16
CA ASP A 103 -1.49 -3.50 11.75
C ASP A 103 -1.67 -3.84 10.27
N ILE A 104 -0.65 -3.52 9.46
CA ILE A 104 -0.60 -3.75 8.02
C ILE A 104 0.72 -4.44 7.67
N VAL A 105 0.66 -5.51 6.90
CA VAL A 105 1.85 -6.12 6.28
C VAL A 105 1.80 -5.87 4.78
N MET A 106 2.83 -5.20 4.26
CA MET A 106 2.99 -4.93 2.83
C MET A 106 3.92 -5.97 2.21
N LEU A 107 3.39 -6.77 1.29
CA LEU A 107 4.12 -7.73 0.48
C LEU A 107 4.72 -6.99 -0.72
N ASP A 108 6.01 -6.65 -0.64
CA ASP A 108 6.70 -5.84 -1.65
C ASP A 108 7.39 -6.70 -2.71
N ASN A 109 7.01 -6.51 -3.98
CA ASN A 109 7.54 -7.23 -5.14
C ASN A 109 7.36 -8.76 -5.08
N PHE A 110 6.30 -9.24 -4.43
CA PHE A 110 5.94 -10.66 -4.46
C PHE A 110 5.33 -11.04 -5.81
N GLU A 111 5.65 -12.23 -6.30
CA GLU A 111 4.88 -12.85 -7.38
C GLU A 111 3.42 -13.07 -6.95
N PRO A 112 2.41 -12.89 -7.83
CA PRO A 112 1.01 -12.90 -7.44
C PRO A 112 0.57 -14.15 -6.66
N GLN A 113 1.03 -15.33 -7.08
CA GLN A 113 0.70 -16.60 -6.42
C GLN A 113 1.27 -16.69 -5.00
N VAL A 114 2.50 -16.18 -4.80
CA VAL A 114 3.16 -16.15 -3.49
C VAL A 114 2.50 -15.11 -2.60
N ALA A 115 2.14 -13.94 -3.15
CA ALA A 115 1.41 -12.91 -2.42
C ALA A 115 0.07 -13.44 -1.89
N ILE A 116 -0.72 -14.11 -2.74
CA ILE A 116 -2.04 -14.64 -2.38
C ILE A 116 -1.92 -15.72 -1.30
N SER A 117 -1.05 -16.71 -1.49
CA SER A 117 -0.87 -17.80 -0.51
C SER A 117 -0.32 -17.32 0.83
N THR A 118 0.58 -16.32 0.81
CA THR A 118 1.07 -15.66 2.03
C THR A 118 -0.06 -14.90 2.72
N ALA A 119 -0.84 -14.11 1.97
CA ALA A 119 -1.97 -13.35 2.50
C ALA A 119 -3.03 -14.25 3.14
N GLU A 120 -3.40 -15.36 2.48
CA GLU A 120 -4.35 -16.35 3.00
C GLU A 120 -3.87 -16.94 4.33
N THR A 121 -2.59 -17.35 4.38
CA THR A 121 -1.98 -17.91 5.60
C THR A 121 -2.03 -16.91 6.74
N LEU A 122 -1.57 -15.67 6.51
CA LEU A 122 -1.50 -14.64 7.55
C LEU A 122 -2.90 -14.20 8.02
N LYS A 123 -3.87 -14.10 7.12
CA LYS A 123 -5.27 -13.79 7.49
C LYS A 123 -5.90 -14.88 8.35
N GLY A 124 -5.53 -16.14 8.15
CA GLY A 124 -5.99 -17.27 8.95
C GLY A 124 -5.38 -17.31 10.36
N GLU A 125 -4.13 -16.87 10.50
CA GLU A 125 -3.40 -16.86 11.78
C GLU A 125 -3.62 -15.58 12.61
N PHE A 126 -3.73 -14.42 11.94
CA PHE A 126 -3.74 -13.10 12.57
C PHE A 126 -5.05 -12.35 12.25
N GLY A 127 -6.03 -12.49 13.16
CA GLY A 127 -7.31 -11.79 13.03
C GLY A 127 -7.16 -10.27 13.04
N GLY A 128 -7.72 -9.61 12.03
CA GLY A 128 -7.70 -8.15 11.90
C GLY A 128 -6.45 -7.57 11.21
N LEU A 129 -5.46 -8.40 10.86
CA LEU A 129 -4.32 -7.96 10.07
C LEU A 129 -4.77 -7.53 8.68
N LEU A 130 -4.30 -6.38 8.20
CA LEU A 130 -4.47 -5.94 6.82
C LEU A 130 -3.27 -6.35 5.98
N ILE A 131 -3.52 -6.78 4.75
CA ILE A 131 -2.50 -7.14 3.78
C ILE A 131 -2.51 -6.15 2.62
N GLU A 132 -1.36 -5.56 2.36
CA GLU A 132 -1.10 -4.73 1.20
C GLU A 132 -0.21 -5.46 0.20
N ALA A 133 -0.54 -5.43 -1.09
CA ALA A 133 0.35 -5.83 -2.17
C ALA A 133 0.91 -4.60 -2.89
N SER A 134 2.23 -4.55 -3.08
CA SER A 134 2.91 -3.47 -3.79
C SER A 134 4.10 -3.98 -4.60
N GLY A 135 4.73 -3.07 -5.35
CA GLY A 135 5.91 -3.35 -6.16
C GLY A 135 5.58 -3.79 -7.57
N GLY A 136 5.92 -2.97 -8.57
CA GLY A 136 5.75 -3.31 -10.00
C GLY A 136 4.31 -3.43 -10.52
N ILE A 137 3.28 -3.31 -9.68
CA ILE A 137 1.88 -3.49 -10.10
C ILE A 137 1.39 -2.35 -11.00
N ASP A 138 0.87 -2.71 -12.16
CA ASP A 138 0.29 -1.83 -13.17
C ASP A 138 -1.11 -2.30 -13.61
N HIS A 139 -1.69 -1.66 -14.62
CA HIS A 139 -3.05 -1.98 -15.05
C HIS A 139 -3.19 -3.37 -15.68
N ASP A 140 -2.10 -3.94 -16.18
CA ASP A 140 -2.12 -5.21 -16.90
C ASP A 140 -1.84 -6.39 -15.94
N THR A 141 -1.04 -6.14 -14.90
CA THR A 141 -0.74 -7.10 -13.82
C THR A 141 -1.73 -7.05 -12.66
N LEU A 142 -2.40 -5.92 -12.42
CA LEU A 142 -3.39 -5.72 -11.34
C LEU A 142 -4.39 -6.89 -11.21
N PRO A 143 -5.02 -7.41 -12.29
CA PRO A 143 -6.00 -8.48 -12.16
C PRO A 143 -5.48 -9.74 -11.44
N GLN A 144 -4.17 -9.98 -11.45
CA GLN A 144 -3.54 -11.14 -10.82
C GLN A 144 -3.46 -11.01 -9.30
N TYR A 145 -3.56 -9.79 -8.76
CA TYR A 145 -3.50 -9.49 -7.32
C TYR A 145 -4.90 -9.27 -6.71
N LEU A 146 -5.96 -9.23 -7.50
CA LEU A 146 -7.33 -9.02 -7.03
C LEU A 146 -7.84 -10.28 -6.31
N ASN A 147 -7.56 -10.39 -5.02
CA ASN A 147 -7.89 -11.54 -4.19
C ASN A 147 -8.56 -11.10 -2.87
N PRO A 148 -9.53 -11.87 -2.33
CA PRO A 148 -10.21 -11.54 -1.07
C PRO A 148 -9.30 -11.42 0.16
N HIS A 149 -8.11 -12.02 0.15
CA HIS A 149 -7.15 -11.95 1.25
C HIS A 149 -6.22 -10.74 1.17
N ILE A 150 -6.21 -10.02 0.04
CA ILE A 150 -5.44 -8.79 -0.15
C ILE A 150 -6.41 -7.61 -0.01
N ASP A 151 -6.22 -6.80 1.04
CA ASP A 151 -7.13 -5.68 1.36
C ASP A 151 -6.75 -4.40 0.62
N ILE A 152 -5.45 -4.21 0.36
CA ILE A 152 -4.91 -2.99 -0.23
C ILE A 152 -3.99 -3.37 -1.40
N ILE A 153 -4.11 -2.67 -2.52
CA ILE A 153 -3.16 -2.78 -3.63
C ILE A 153 -2.66 -1.38 -3.94
N SER A 154 -1.37 -1.12 -3.67
CA SER A 154 -0.77 0.18 -3.93
C SER A 154 0.02 0.20 -5.25
N MET A 155 -0.28 1.19 -6.08
CA MET A 155 0.21 1.24 -7.46
C MET A 155 0.94 2.57 -7.71
N GLY A 156 2.27 2.51 -7.82
CA GLY A 156 3.11 3.69 -8.13
C GLY A 156 2.84 4.30 -9.50
N CYS A 157 2.43 3.47 -10.48
CA CYS A 157 2.11 3.92 -11.83
C CYS A 157 0.95 4.91 -11.89
N LEU A 158 0.09 4.98 -10.86
CA LEU A 158 -1.03 5.90 -10.79
C LEU A 158 -0.62 7.37 -10.68
N THR A 159 0.63 7.66 -10.32
CA THR A 159 1.20 9.02 -10.27
C THR A 159 2.46 9.15 -11.11
N GLN A 160 3.29 8.10 -11.19
CA GLN A 160 4.58 8.17 -11.91
C GLN A 160 4.47 8.09 -13.44
N VAL A 161 3.49 7.32 -13.95
CA VAL A 161 3.38 6.99 -15.38
C VAL A 161 1.98 7.34 -15.86
N THR A 162 1.65 8.63 -15.80
CA THR A 162 0.35 9.15 -16.23
C THR A 162 0.50 10.14 -17.38
N LYS A 163 -0.43 10.05 -18.34
CA LYS A 163 -0.52 11.04 -19.42
C LYS A 163 -1.49 12.15 -19.01
N PRO A 164 -1.11 13.42 -19.09
CA PRO A 164 -2.04 14.52 -18.90
C PRO A 164 -3.22 14.41 -19.88
N LEU A 165 -4.39 14.87 -19.44
CA LEU A 165 -5.53 15.03 -20.33
C LEU A 165 -5.32 16.27 -21.20
N ASP A 166 -5.77 16.18 -22.45
CA ASP A 166 -5.75 17.30 -23.37
C ASP A 166 -6.90 18.27 -23.06
N PHE A 167 -6.56 19.50 -22.71
CA PHE A 167 -7.51 20.57 -22.39
C PHE A 167 -7.20 21.81 -23.24
N SER A 168 -8.24 22.44 -23.79
CA SER A 168 -8.14 23.72 -24.50
C SER A 168 -9.08 24.76 -23.87
N LEU A 169 -8.65 26.03 -23.88
CA LEU A 169 -9.44 27.18 -23.42
C LEU A 169 -9.55 28.18 -24.57
N SER A 170 -10.76 28.49 -25.02
CA SER A 170 -11.01 29.48 -26.08
C SER A 170 -11.62 30.75 -25.49
N ALA A 171 -10.93 31.88 -25.60
CA ALA A 171 -11.50 33.19 -25.35
C ALA A 171 -12.31 33.63 -26.58
N ARG A 172 -13.55 34.06 -26.38
CA ARG A 172 -14.30 34.83 -27.38
C ARG A 172 -13.90 36.29 -27.31
#